data_AF-A0ABD4PNT0-F1
#
_entry.id   AF-A0ABD4PNT0-F1
#
_cell.length_a   1.000
_cell.length_b   1.000
_cell.length_c   1.000
_cell.angle_alpha   90.00
_cell.angle_beta   90.00
_cell.angle_gamma   90.00
#
_symmetry.space_group_name_H-M   'P 1'
#
loop_
_entity.id
_entity.type
_entity.pdbx_description
1 polymer ?
#
loop_
_entity_poly.entity_id
_entity_poly.type
_entity_poly.pdbx_seq_one_letter_code
_entity_poly.pdbx_strand_id
1 'polypeptide(L)'
;MPYFQYPDEFPLSSLPPLIRDAVIEAQQITQAPLGLVAASALGAVSLVCQNLIDVCRLNTLRGPVSLFLLTLAESGERKTAVDKLLMEPLYQQEMLLYSRHKNELTTWKNKEE
;
A
#
# COMPACT_ATOMS: atom_id res chain seq x y z
N MET A 1 22.29 -14.00 29.95
CA MET A 1 22.19 -13.75 28.50
C MET A 1 20.71 -13.76 28.15
N PRO A 2 20.09 -12.65 27.70
CA PRO A 2 18.73 -12.74 27.22
C PRO A 2 18.74 -13.61 25.95
N TYR A 3 17.84 -14.60 25.88
CA TYR A 3 17.62 -15.38 24.68
C TYR A 3 17.14 -14.42 23.60
N PHE A 4 18.01 -14.13 22.62
CA PHE A 4 17.60 -13.45 21.41
C PHE A 4 16.76 -14.47 20.64
N GLN A 5 15.44 -14.39 20.78
CA GLN A 5 14.52 -15.18 19.99
C GLN A 5 14.69 -14.72 18.54
N TYR A 6 15.15 -15.61 17.66
CA TYR A 6 15.15 -15.32 16.22
C TYR A 6 13.72 -14.93 15.85
N PRO A 7 13.51 -13.80 15.15
CA PRO A 7 12.18 -13.42 14.74
C PRO A 7 11.59 -14.56 13.91
N ASP A 8 10.40 -15.02 14.28
CA ASP A 8 9.66 -16.00 13.49
C ASP A 8 9.54 -15.50 12.05
N GLU A 9 9.60 -16.42 11.09
CA GLU A 9 9.40 -16.08 9.67
C GLU A 9 8.10 -15.29 9.48
N PHE A 10 8.11 -14.35 8.54
CA PHE A 10 6.93 -13.54 8.26
C PHE A 10 5.72 -14.45 7.93
N PRO A 11 4.57 -14.29 8.60
CA PRO A 11 3.47 -15.25 8.54
C PRO A 11 2.64 -15.12 7.24
N LEU A 12 3.21 -15.55 6.11
CA LEU A 12 2.55 -15.48 4.80
C LEU A 12 1.21 -16.21 4.74
N SER A 13 1.07 -17.31 5.50
CA SER A 13 -0.16 -18.10 5.55
C SER A 13 -1.35 -17.32 6.13
N SER A 14 -1.11 -16.24 6.88
CA SER A 14 -2.15 -15.38 7.44
C SER A 14 -2.72 -14.38 6.44
N LEU A 15 -2.06 -14.16 5.29
CA LEU A 15 -2.57 -13.29 4.25
C LEU A 15 -3.67 -13.98 3.42
N PRO A 16 -4.72 -13.25 3.00
CA PRO A 16 -5.67 -13.77 2.03
C PRO A 16 -4.95 -14.28 0.77
N PRO A 17 -5.37 -15.40 0.15
CA PRO A 17 -4.61 -16.04 -0.94
C PRO A 17 -4.19 -15.09 -2.06
N LEU A 18 -5.10 -14.23 -2.54
CA LEU A 18 -4.79 -13.27 -3.60
C LEU A 18 -3.66 -12.29 -3.21
N ILE A 19 -3.69 -11.76 -1.98
CA ILE A 19 -2.68 -10.82 -1.49
C ILE A 19 -1.36 -11.58 -1.23
N ARG A 20 -1.44 -12.77 -0.65
CA ARG A 20 -0.28 -13.62 -0.38
C ARG A 20 0.48 -13.91 -1.67
N ASP A 21 -0.21 -14.33 -2.71
CA ASP A 21 0.42 -14.75 -3.97
C ASP A 21 1.06 -13.52 -4.66
N ALA A 22 0.41 -12.35 -4.62
CA ALA A 22 0.99 -11.09 -5.08
C ALA A 22 2.24 -10.67 -4.29
N VAL A 23 2.25 -10.85 -2.96
CA VAL A 23 3.41 -10.58 -2.11
C VAL A 23 4.57 -11.52 -2.44
N ILE A 24 4.29 -12.81 -2.67
CA ILE A 24 5.31 -13.79 -3.06
C ILE A 24 5.92 -13.40 -4.41
N GLU A 25 5.12 -13.07 -5.41
CA GLU A 25 5.60 -12.65 -6.73
C GLU A 25 6.43 -11.36 -6.64
N ALA A 26 5.94 -10.32 -5.95
CA ALA A 26 6.67 -9.08 -5.75
C ALA A 26 8.00 -9.31 -4.98
N GLN A 27 8.02 -10.24 -4.02
CA GLN A 27 9.25 -10.64 -3.33
C GLN A 27 10.22 -11.35 -4.29
N GLN A 28 9.75 -12.24 -5.15
CA GLN A 28 10.58 -12.91 -6.15
C GLN A 28 11.17 -11.91 -7.16
N ILE A 29 10.42 -10.88 -7.55
CA ILE A 29 10.90 -9.84 -8.46
C ILE A 29 11.95 -8.94 -7.80
N THR A 30 11.67 -8.48 -6.58
CA THR A 30 12.47 -7.43 -5.92
C THR A 30 13.57 -7.97 -5.03
N GLN A 31 13.47 -9.23 -4.60
CA GLN A 31 14.32 -9.88 -3.60
C GLN A 31 14.32 -9.16 -2.24
N ALA A 32 13.31 -8.34 -1.96
CA ALA A 32 13.17 -7.62 -0.71
C ALA A 32 12.66 -8.54 0.43
N PRO A 33 12.86 -8.19 1.71
CA PRO A 33 12.29 -8.93 2.83
C PRO A 33 10.75 -9.02 2.75
N LEU A 34 10.19 -10.21 3.03
CA LEU A 34 8.75 -10.46 2.90
C LEU A 34 7.87 -9.48 3.70
N GLY A 35 8.28 -9.14 4.93
CA GLY A 35 7.53 -8.18 5.75
C GLY A 35 7.45 -6.78 5.13
N LEU A 36 8.51 -6.35 4.44
CA LEU A 36 8.53 -5.08 3.72
C LEU A 36 7.59 -5.13 2.50
N VAL A 37 7.62 -6.22 1.74
CA VAL A 37 6.71 -6.41 0.59
C VAL A 37 5.25 -6.48 1.02
N ALA A 38 4.96 -7.24 2.07
CA ALA A 38 3.62 -7.35 2.63
C ALA A 38 3.12 -6.01 3.17
N ALA A 39 3.96 -5.23 3.85
CA ALA A 39 3.59 -3.89 4.31
C ALA A 39 3.21 -2.99 3.12
N SER A 40 4.03 -2.96 2.07
CA SER A 40 3.72 -2.17 0.88
C SER A 40 2.40 -2.60 0.20
N ALA A 41 2.17 -3.91 0.07
CA ALA A 41 0.94 -4.46 -0.50
C ALA A 41 -0.30 -4.09 0.33
N LEU A 42 -0.22 -4.22 1.66
CA LEU A 42 -1.30 -3.81 2.57
C LEU A 42 -1.55 -2.30 2.50
N GLY A 43 -0.51 -1.50 2.32
CA GLY A 43 -0.64 -0.06 2.08
C GLY A 43 -1.45 0.25 0.82
N ALA A 44 -1.15 -0.44 -0.28
CA ALA A 44 -1.88 -0.27 -1.55
C ALA A 44 -3.37 -0.67 -1.40
N VAL A 45 -3.63 -1.82 -0.76
CA VAL A 45 -5.00 -2.29 -0.50
C VAL A 45 -5.77 -1.31 0.40
N SER A 46 -5.14 -0.86 1.48
CA SER A 46 -5.70 0.17 2.38
C SER A 46 -6.10 1.42 1.60
N LEU A 47 -5.23 1.92 0.72
CA LEU A 47 -5.48 3.14 -0.05
C LEU A 47 -6.67 3.00 -1.01
N VAL A 48 -6.81 1.85 -1.68
CA VAL A 48 -7.94 1.59 -2.59
C VAL A 48 -9.25 1.40 -1.83
N CYS A 49 -9.21 0.71 -0.70
CA CYS A 49 -10.41 0.30 0.01
C CYS A 49 -10.94 1.34 1.01
N GLN A 50 -10.12 2.28 1.48
CA GLN A 50 -10.52 3.20 2.56
C GLN A 50 -11.75 4.06 2.27
N ASN A 51 -12.04 4.36 1.00
CA ASN A 51 -13.24 5.13 0.61
C ASN A 51 -14.47 4.24 0.35
N LEU A 52 -14.31 2.91 0.40
CA LEU A 52 -15.35 1.94 0.06
C LEU A 52 -15.80 1.12 1.27
N ILE A 53 -14.91 0.92 2.24
CA ILE A 53 -15.11 -0.04 3.33
C ILE A 53 -14.82 0.62 4.67
N ASP A 54 -15.79 0.51 5.57
CA ASP A 54 -15.61 0.76 6.99
C ASP A 54 -15.55 -0.56 7.77
N VAL A 55 -14.82 -0.54 8.88
CA VAL A 55 -14.77 -1.63 9.85
C VAL A 55 -15.30 -1.16 11.21
N CYS A 56 -16.09 -2.03 11.85
CA CYS A 56 -16.57 -1.83 13.22
C CYS A 56 -15.58 -2.43 14.21
N ARG A 57 -15.08 -1.60 15.12
CA ARG A 57 -14.17 -1.96 16.21
C ARG A 57 -14.89 -1.67 17.53
N LEU A 58 -14.63 -2.45 18.57
CA LEU A 58 -15.17 -2.20 19.92
C LEU A 58 -16.66 -1.85 19.90
N ASN A 59 -17.45 -2.65 19.19
CA ASN A 59 -18.89 -2.54 18.94
C ASN A 59 -19.31 -1.30 18.12
N THR A 60 -19.11 -0.09 18.64
CA THR A 60 -19.66 1.15 18.05
C THR A 60 -18.62 1.99 17.31
N LEU A 61 -17.33 1.68 17.42
CA LEU A 61 -16.28 2.47 16.78
C LEU A 61 -16.09 2.05 15.32
N ARG A 62 -16.88 2.67 14.44
CA ARG A 62 -16.79 2.50 12.99
C ARG A 62 -15.80 3.49 12.39
N GLY A 63 -14.98 3.04 11.45
CA GLY A 63 -14.07 3.91 10.70
C GLY A 63 -13.48 3.19 9.49
N PRO A 64 -12.72 3.90 8.64
CA PRO A 64 -12.20 3.35 7.40
C PRO A 64 -11.14 2.29 7.65
N VAL A 65 -10.84 1.48 6.63
CA VAL A 65 -9.75 0.49 6.63
C VAL A 65 -8.34 1.10 6.47
N SER A 66 -8.16 2.38 6.82
CA SER A 66 -6.89 3.07 6.70
C SER A 66 -5.82 2.46 7.62
N LEU A 67 -4.68 2.08 7.04
CA LEU A 67 -3.52 1.54 7.75
C LEU A 67 -2.39 2.57 7.81
N PHE A 68 -1.76 2.67 8.98
CA PHE A 68 -0.49 3.38 9.15
C PHE A 68 0.64 2.35 9.25
N LEU A 69 1.54 2.37 8.27
CA LEU A 69 2.60 1.38 8.14
C LEU A 69 3.97 2.05 8.23
N LEU A 70 4.82 1.54 9.11
CA LEU A 70 6.20 1.99 9.28
C LEU A 70 7.13 0.80 9.00
N THR A 71 7.95 0.93 7.97
CA THR A 71 8.95 -0.09 7.62
C THR A 71 10.34 0.40 7.98
N LEU A 72 10.98 -0.27 8.93
CA LEU A 72 12.39 -0.06 9.26
C LEU A 72 13.24 -1.02 8.43
N ALA A 73 14.07 -0.48 7.55
CA ALA A 73 15.00 -1.29 6.76
C ALA A 73 16.26 -0.47 6.45
N GLU A 74 17.38 -1.13 6.21
CA GLU A 74 18.64 -0.49 5.84
C GLU A 74 18.60 0.11 4.42
N SER A 75 19.55 0.99 4.11
CA SER A 75 19.70 1.50 2.75
C SER A 75 20.05 0.34 1.80
N GLY A 76 19.39 0.25 0.65
CA GLY A 76 19.59 -0.85 -0.29
C GLY A 76 18.56 -1.98 -0.22
N GLU A 77 17.76 -2.06 0.85
CA GLU A 77 16.70 -3.06 1.10
C GLU A 77 15.48 -2.97 0.15
N ARG A 78 15.65 -2.34 -1.01
CA ARG A 78 14.65 -2.27 -2.09
C ARG A 78 13.28 -1.71 -1.70
N LYS A 79 13.14 -1.04 -0.55
CA LYS A 79 11.93 -0.30 -0.08
C LYS A 79 11.22 0.44 -1.22
N THR A 80 11.92 1.39 -1.85
CA THR A 80 11.37 2.22 -2.92
C THR A 80 11.03 1.42 -4.19
N ALA A 81 11.75 0.33 -4.47
CA ALA A 81 11.47 -0.49 -5.65
C ALA A 81 10.18 -1.28 -5.46
N VAL A 82 9.98 -1.86 -4.27
CA VAL A 82 8.75 -2.56 -3.89
C VAL A 82 7.56 -1.61 -3.88
N ASP A 83 7.69 -0.45 -3.23
CA ASP A 83 6.62 0.55 -3.19
C ASP A 83 6.21 0.99 -4.60
N LYS A 84 7.19 1.26 -5.48
CA LYS A 84 6.89 1.61 -6.87
C LYS A 84 6.17 0.49 -7.60
N LEU A 85 6.62 -0.75 -7.46
CA LEU A 85 6.01 -1.90 -8.13
C LEU A 85 4.54 -2.08 -7.75
N LEU A 86 4.23 -2.03 -6.45
CA LEU A 86 2.89 -2.29 -5.95
C LEU A 86 1.95 -1.08 -6.04
N MET A 87 2.49 0.14 -5.96
CA MET A 87 1.72 1.38 -6.03
C MET A 87 1.60 1.94 -7.46
N GLU A 88 2.32 1.40 -8.45
CA GLU A 88 2.30 1.89 -9.83
C GLU A 88 0.88 2.13 -10.38
N PRO A 89 -0.09 1.19 -10.24
CA PRO A 89 -1.44 1.42 -10.72
C PRO A 89 -2.10 2.64 -10.07
N LEU A 90 -1.79 2.93 -8.80
CA LEU A 90 -2.34 4.06 -8.07
C LEU A 90 -1.74 5.38 -8.55
N TYR A 91 -0.43 5.43 -8.80
CA TYR A 91 0.22 6.59 -9.38
C TYR A 91 -0.30 6.89 -10.79
N GLN A 92 -0.56 5.85 -11.59
CA GLN A 92 -1.17 6.01 -12.91
C GLN A 92 -2.58 6.61 -12.80
N GLN A 93 -3.41 6.12 -11.87
CA GLN A 93 -4.74 6.69 -11.62
C GLN A 93 -4.67 8.15 -11.13
N GLU A 94 -3.77 8.47 -10.22
CA GLU A 94 -3.55 9.83 -9.73
C GLU A 94 -3.17 10.78 -10.88
N MET A 95 -2.27 10.36 -11.77
CA MET A 95 -1.86 11.16 -12.93
C MET A 95 -3.03 11.45 -13.88
N LEU A 96 -3.89 10.46 -14.13
CA LEU A 96 -5.08 10.61 -14.97
C LEU A 96 -6.08 11.60 -14.34
N LEU A 97 -6.36 11.44 -13.04
CA LEU A 97 -7.25 12.32 -12.29
C LEU A 97 -6.72 13.76 -12.26
N TYR A 98 -5.42 13.93 -12.03
CA TYR A 98 -4.78 15.24 -12.04
C TYR A 98 -4.88 15.93 -13.41
N SER A 99 -4.61 15.19 -14.49
CA SER A 99 -4.70 15.70 -15.86
C SER A 99 -6.13 16.13 -16.20
N ARG A 100 -7.12 15.34 -15.81
CA ARG A 100 -8.55 15.67 -15.96
C ARG A 100 -8.89 16.95 -15.20
N HIS A 101 -8.52 17.02 -13.92
CA HIS A 101 -8.79 18.17 -13.07
C HIS A 101 -8.16 19.45 -13.64
N LYS A 102 -6.92 19.37 -14.13
CA LYS A 102 -6.23 20.51 -14.77
C LYS A 102 -7.00 21.05 -15.99
N ASN A 103 -7.53 20.16 -16.84
CA ASN A 103 -8.33 20.55 -18.01
C ASN A 103 -9.69 21.15 -17.62
N GLU A 104 -10.31 20.64 -16.56
CA GLU A 104 -11.56 21.19 -16.03
C GLU A 104 -11.34 22.59 -15.47
N LEU A 105 -10.24 22.82 -14.74
CA LEU A 105 -9.87 24.12 -14.20
C LEU A 105 -9.60 25.17 -15.28
N THR A 106 -8.90 24.81 -16.37
CA THR A 106 -8.66 25.75 -17.48
C THR A 106 -9.96 26.10 -18.19
N THR A 107 -10.84 25.13 -18.39
CA THR A 107 -12.17 25.36 -19.00
C THR A 107 -13.05 26.26 -18.14
N TRP A 108 -13.00 26.09 -16.81
CA TRP A 108 -13.75 26.94 -15.87
C TRP A 108 -13.25 28.40 -15.90
N LYS A 109 -11.93 28.63 -15.86
CA LYS A 109 -11.36 29.99 -15.93
C LYS A 109 -11.74 30.72 -17.20
N ASN A 110 -11.68 30.04 -18.35
CA ASN A 110 -12.00 30.64 -19.64
C ASN A 110 -13.50 30.94 -19.84
N LYS A 111 -14.38 30.46 -18.95
CA LYS A 111 -15.83 30.78 -18.96
C LYS A 111 -16.17 31.99 -18.07
N GLU A 112 -15.26 32.39 -17.18
CA GLU A 112 -15.43 33.55 -16.30
C GLU A 112 -14.81 34.84 -16.87
N GLU A 113 -14.05 34.74 -17.97
CA GLU A 113 -13.65 35.87 -18.85
C GLU A 113 -14.66 36.06 -19.99
#